data_AF-A0A9P7FPZ7-F1
#
_entry.id   AF-A0A9P7FPZ7-F1
#
_cell.length_a   1.000
_cell.length_b   1.000
_cell.length_c   1.000
_cell.angle_alpha   90.00
_cell.angle_beta   90.00
_cell.angle_gamma   90.00
#
_symmetry.space_group_name_H-M   'P 1'
#
loop_
_entity.id
_entity.type
_entity.pdbx_description
1 polymer ?
#
loop_
_entity_poly.entity_id
_entity_poly.type
_entity_poly.pdbx_seq_one_letter_code
_entity_poly.pdbx_strand_id
1 'polypeptide(L)'
;MKPKEFKKTIKKSSDMPATEGFYSGIAHQALMYMRRTLAEQIDRNFIIGLAICYEDLVVLLLDRSGILQSYPINIGEEPKTFIRVIAGLRCMSPEQLGWDTTMKLYQQVGASGIYTENASYESGEIEAIYRSHWAIDVIVDSQIEKYITVRTISAMRAAETCGRSTVIFEVVKLADLLKHGSDAG
;
A
#
# COMPACT_ATOMS: atom_id res chain seq x y z
N MET A 1 -18.89 -5.37 37.50
CA MET A 1 -18.19 -6.13 36.44
C MET A 1 -16.74 -5.65 36.43
N LYS A 2 -15.75 -6.48 36.82
CA LYS A 2 -14.34 -6.07 36.86
C LYS A 2 -13.72 -6.18 35.45
N PRO A 3 -12.82 -5.28 35.03
CA PRO A 3 -12.17 -5.37 33.72
C PRO A 3 -11.23 -6.59 33.71
N LYS A 4 -11.29 -7.40 32.64
CA LYS A 4 -10.30 -8.47 32.41
C LYS A 4 -9.02 -7.82 31.89
N GLU A 5 -7.92 -8.01 32.61
CA GLU A 5 -6.59 -7.64 32.13
C GLU A 5 -6.23 -8.45 30.88
N PHE A 6 -5.92 -7.74 29.79
CA PHE A 6 -5.33 -8.32 28.59
C PHE A 6 -3.82 -8.47 28.82
N LYS A 7 -3.38 -9.67 29.22
CA LYS A 7 -1.95 -9.99 29.26
C LYS A 7 -1.46 -10.27 27.84
N LYS A 8 -0.73 -9.33 27.23
CA LYS A 8 0.08 -9.58 26.04
C LYS A 8 1.31 -10.39 26.44
N THR A 9 1.26 -11.70 26.29
CA THR A 9 2.45 -12.55 26.37
C THR A 9 3.09 -12.57 24.97
N ILE A 10 4.13 -11.76 24.77
CA ILE A 10 4.97 -11.83 23.57
C ILE A 10 5.99 -12.95 23.82
N LYS A 11 5.88 -14.07 23.11
CA LYS A 11 6.87 -15.16 23.15
C LYS A 11 8.09 -14.78 22.30
N LYS A 12 9.30 -15.14 22.76
CA LYS A 12 10.54 -15.02 21.96
C LYS A 12 10.53 -16.05 20.83
N SER A 13 11.13 -15.71 19.69
CA SER A 13 11.16 -16.56 18.49
C SER A 13 11.85 -17.91 18.69
N SER A 14 12.73 -18.04 19.69
CA SER A 14 13.40 -19.29 20.07
C SER A 14 12.48 -20.31 20.74
N ASP A 15 11.31 -19.89 21.22
CA ASP A 15 10.42 -20.69 22.06
C ASP A 15 9.16 -21.15 21.30
N MET A 16 9.16 -20.98 19.98
CA MET A 16 8.04 -21.32 19.10
C MET A 16 8.18 -22.76 18.56
N PRO A 17 7.14 -23.61 18.61
CA PRO A 17 7.16 -24.95 18.01
C PRO A 17 7.52 -24.90 16.52
N ALA A 18 8.11 -25.97 15.99
CA ALA A 18 8.62 -26.04 14.61
C ALA A 18 7.57 -25.71 13.52
N THR A 19 6.29 -25.93 13.81
CA THR A 19 5.16 -25.50 12.96
C THR A 19 5.03 -23.98 12.90
N GLU A 20 5.14 -23.26 14.03
CA GLU A 20 5.16 -21.78 14.06
C GLU A 20 6.36 -21.20 13.32
N GLY A 21 7.53 -21.88 13.35
CA GLY A 21 8.70 -21.49 12.56
C GLY A 21 8.49 -21.61 11.04
N PHE A 22 7.72 -22.61 10.59
CA PHE A 22 7.38 -22.80 9.18
C PHE A 22 6.35 -21.76 8.69
N TYR A 23 5.29 -21.50 9.48
CA TYR A 23 4.36 -20.39 9.21
C TYR A 23 5.07 -19.04 9.23
N SER A 24 6.04 -18.87 10.13
CA SER A 24 6.89 -17.67 10.16
C SER A 24 7.70 -17.50 8.88
N GLY A 25 8.13 -18.58 8.22
CA GLY A 25 8.89 -18.51 6.97
C GLY A 25 8.04 -18.01 5.79
N ILE A 26 6.85 -18.58 5.60
CA ILE A 26 5.92 -18.15 4.53
C ILE A 26 5.40 -16.75 4.79
N ALA A 27 5.01 -16.43 6.04
CA ALA A 27 4.58 -15.09 6.41
C ALA A 27 5.71 -14.06 6.22
N HIS A 28 6.96 -14.44 6.52
CA HIS A 28 8.13 -13.59 6.26
C HIS A 28 8.35 -13.35 4.76
N GLN A 29 8.22 -14.37 3.92
CA GLN A 29 8.35 -14.21 2.47
C GLN A 29 7.24 -13.29 1.91
N ALA A 30 5.99 -13.51 2.32
CA ALA A 30 4.87 -12.65 1.96
C ALA A 30 5.13 -11.19 2.38
N LEU A 31 5.62 -10.99 3.61
CA LEU A 31 6.00 -9.67 4.11
C LEU A 31 7.09 -9.01 3.24
N MET A 32 8.10 -9.75 2.80
CA MET A 32 9.15 -9.19 1.94
C MET A 32 8.60 -8.72 0.58
N TYR A 33 7.68 -9.49 -0.02
CA TYR A 33 7.02 -9.05 -1.25
C TYR A 33 6.12 -7.84 -1.02
N MET A 34 5.32 -7.84 0.04
CA MET A 34 4.46 -6.69 0.37
C MET A 34 5.29 -5.41 0.62
N ARG A 35 6.44 -5.53 1.29
CA ARG A 35 7.37 -4.39 1.48
C ARG A 35 7.89 -3.85 0.14
N ARG A 36 8.24 -4.75 -0.78
CA ARG A 36 8.66 -4.37 -2.12
C ARG A 36 7.54 -3.69 -2.88
N THR A 37 6.32 -4.22 -2.81
CA THR A 37 5.16 -3.59 -3.43
C THR A 37 4.89 -2.20 -2.87
N LEU A 38 5.01 -1.97 -1.55
CA LEU A 38 4.92 -0.63 -0.98
C LEU A 38 6.02 0.31 -1.52
N ALA A 39 7.23 -0.20 -1.74
CA ALA A 39 8.31 0.60 -2.31
C ALA A 39 8.10 0.95 -3.80
N GLU A 40 7.45 0.06 -4.53
CA GLU A 40 7.16 0.19 -5.96
C GLU A 40 5.86 0.96 -6.22
N GLN A 41 4.85 0.83 -5.36
CA GLN A 41 3.55 1.50 -5.48
C GLN A 41 3.48 2.60 -4.43
N ILE A 42 3.99 3.78 -4.80
CA ILE A 42 4.10 4.92 -3.86
C ILE A 42 2.75 5.52 -3.47
N ASP A 43 1.71 5.26 -4.27
CA ASP A 43 0.30 5.58 -4.03
C ASP A 43 -0.41 4.51 -3.19
N ARG A 44 0.36 3.71 -2.45
CA ARG A 44 -0.15 2.68 -1.55
C ARG A 44 0.01 3.05 -0.09
N ASN A 45 -1.13 3.18 0.60
CA ASN A 45 -1.20 3.42 2.04
C ASN A 45 -0.93 2.13 2.84
N PHE A 46 -1.49 1.01 2.39
CA PHE A 46 -1.31 -0.30 3.00
C PHE A 46 -1.55 -1.42 1.97
N ILE A 47 -1.12 -2.63 2.30
CA ILE A 47 -1.31 -3.83 1.47
C ILE A 47 -1.96 -4.92 2.29
N ILE A 48 -2.99 -5.54 1.73
CA ILE A 48 -3.56 -6.78 2.25
C ILE A 48 -2.88 -7.95 1.52
N GLY A 49 -2.27 -8.85 2.28
CA GLY A 49 -1.58 -10.03 1.80
C GLY A 49 -2.28 -11.30 2.27
N LEU A 50 -2.19 -12.36 1.47
CA LEU A 50 -2.65 -13.69 1.84
C LEU A 50 -1.43 -14.62 1.86
N ALA A 51 -1.14 -15.20 3.01
CA ALA A 51 -0.13 -16.24 3.16
C ALA A 51 -0.84 -17.58 3.33
N ILE A 52 -0.71 -18.45 2.34
CA ILE A 52 -1.32 -19.79 2.34
C ILE A 52 -0.22 -20.82 2.55
N CYS A 53 -0.45 -21.73 3.50
CA CYS A 53 0.46 -22.78 3.85
C CYS A 53 -0.34 -24.05 4.13
N TYR A 54 -0.29 -25.00 3.20
CA TYR A 54 -1.18 -26.17 3.20
C TYR A 54 -2.66 -25.76 3.29
N GLU A 55 -3.31 -26.06 4.41
CA GLU A 55 -4.71 -25.73 4.67
C GLU A 55 -4.86 -24.42 5.46
N ASP A 56 -3.78 -23.79 5.91
CA ASP A 56 -3.88 -22.58 6.71
C ASP A 56 -3.71 -21.33 5.86
N LEU A 57 -4.69 -20.45 5.96
CA LEU A 57 -4.62 -19.08 5.47
C LEU A 57 -4.33 -18.12 6.63
N VAL A 58 -3.32 -17.27 6.45
CA VAL A 58 -3.09 -16.08 7.28
C VAL A 58 -3.32 -14.84 6.42
N VAL A 59 -4.19 -13.94 6.91
CA VAL A 59 -4.42 -12.63 6.30
C VAL A 59 -3.47 -11.63 6.95
N LEU A 60 -2.73 -10.89 6.13
CA LEU A 60 -1.74 -9.90 6.53
C LEU A 60 -2.22 -8.51 6.12
N LEU A 61 -2.02 -7.52 6.97
CA LEU A 61 -2.17 -6.10 6.65
C LEU A 61 -0.84 -5.42 6.95
N LEU A 62 -0.16 -4.92 5.93
CA LEU A 62 1.10 -4.21 6.05
C LEU A 62 0.91 -2.74 5.71
N ASP A 63 1.38 -1.86 6.57
CA ASP A 63 1.53 -0.43 6.26
C ASP A 63 2.96 0.05 6.61
N ARG A 64 3.17 1.36 6.60
CA ARG A 64 4.46 1.97 6.97
C ARG A 64 4.75 1.97 8.48
N SER A 65 3.75 1.63 9.30
CA SER A 65 3.88 1.52 10.75
C SER A 65 4.22 0.10 11.20
N GLY A 66 3.88 -0.92 10.40
CA GLY A 66 4.20 -2.31 10.67
C GLY A 66 3.19 -3.29 10.07
N ILE A 67 3.14 -4.49 10.65
CA ILE A 67 2.30 -5.59 10.18
C ILE A 67 1.27 -5.99 11.23
N LEU A 68 0.04 -6.23 10.78
CA LEU A 68 -1.01 -6.93 11.51
C LEU A 68 -1.29 -8.27 10.80
N GLN A 69 -1.52 -9.33 11.57
CA GLN A 69 -1.81 -10.66 11.03
C GLN A 69 -3.02 -11.27 11.74
N SER A 70 -3.82 -12.04 11.01
CA SER A 70 -4.89 -12.86 11.58
C SER A 70 -4.33 -14.09 12.31
N TYR A 71 -5.17 -14.76 13.09
CA TYR A 71 -4.93 -16.16 13.40
C TYR A 71 -5.04 -17.01 12.12
N PRO A 72 -4.34 -18.15 12.02
CA PRO A 72 -4.50 -19.09 10.92
C PRO A 72 -5.97 -19.53 10.79
N ILE A 73 -6.47 -19.53 9.56
CA ILE A 73 -7.80 -20.02 9.19
C ILE A 73 -7.58 -21.33 8.45
N ASN A 74 -8.02 -22.45 9.02
CA ASN A 74 -7.98 -23.72 8.30
C ASN A 74 -9.08 -23.71 7.21
N ILE A 75 -8.66 -23.68 5.94
CA ILE A 75 -9.55 -23.60 4.77
C ILE A 75 -10.32 -24.90 4.52
N GLY A 76 -9.83 -26.04 5.03
CA GLY A 76 -10.50 -27.34 4.94
C GLY A 76 -11.66 -27.45 5.94
N GLU A 77 -11.45 -26.96 7.16
CA GLU A 77 -12.46 -26.91 8.22
C GLU A 77 -13.44 -25.74 8.03
N GLU A 78 -12.95 -24.59 7.56
CA GLU A 78 -13.73 -23.36 7.39
C GLU A 78 -13.74 -22.81 5.93
N PRO A 79 -14.18 -23.61 4.93
CA PRO A 79 -14.16 -23.18 3.53
C PRO A 79 -15.02 -21.95 3.27
N LYS A 80 -16.10 -21.76 4.04
CA LYS A 80 -16.95 -20.56 3.94
C LYS A 80 -16.22 -19.30 4.39
N THR A 81 -15.34 -19.39 5.38
CA THR A 81 -14.53 -18.26 5.85
C THR A 81 -13.52 -17.89 4.77
N PHE A 82 -12.85 -18.88 4.16
CA PHE A 82 -11.96 -18.64 3.01
C PHE A 82 -12.68 -17.93 1.85
N ILE A 83 -13.84 -18.44 1.42
CA ILE A 83 -14.64 -17.82 0.34
C ILE A 83 -15.02 -16.37 0.69
N ARG A 84 -15.37 -16.09 1.96
CA ARG A 84 -15.70 -14.73 2.40
C ARG A 84 -14.51 -13.79 2.34
N VAL A 85 -13.30 -14.26 2.66
CA VAL A 85 -12.08 -13.45 2.52
C VAL A 85 -11.90 -13.06 1.05
N ILE A 86 -11.95 -14.03 0.13
CA ILE A 86 -11.77 -13.77 -1.30
C ILE A 86 -12.88 -12.87 -1.87
N ALA A 87 -14.14 -13.16 -1.54
CA ALA A 87 -15.27 -12.33 -1.97
C ALA A 87 -15.19 -10.91 -1.38
N GLY A 88 -14.77 -10.79 -0.12
CA GLY A 88 -14.55 -9.52 0.55
C GLY A 88 -13.51 -8.68 -0.19
N LEU A 89 -12.32 -9.24 -0.46
CA LEU A 89 -11.28 -8.55 -1.23
C LEU A 89 -11.76 -8.12 -2.61
N ARG A 90 -12.55 -8.96 -3.29
CA ARG A 90 -13.08 -8.64 -4.62
C ARG A 90 -14.08 -7.49 -4.62
N CYS A 91 -14.86 -7.35 -3.55
CA CYS A 91 -15.90 -6.33 -3.40
C CYS A 91 -15.41 -5.02 -2.79
N MET A 92 -14.17 -4.99 -2.29
CA MET A 92 -13.58 -3.77 -1.73
C MET A 92 -13.29 -2.73 -2.82
N SER A 93 -13.53 -1.47 -2.47
CA SER A 93 -13.08 -0.31 -3.23
C SER A 93 -11.54 -0.17 -3.22
N PRO A 94 -10.96 0.60 -4.15
CA PRO A 94 -9.52 0.88 -4.16
C PRO A 94 -8.98 1.38 -2.82
N GLU A 95 -9.71 2.30 -2.17
CA GLU A 95 -9.34 2.85 -0.86
C GLU A 95 -9.29 1.76 0.22
N GLN A 96 -10.27 0.85 0.21
CA GLN A 96 -10.34 -0.27 1.15
C GLN A 96 -9.26 -1.32 0.91
N LEU A 97 -8.78 -1.43 -0.33
CA LEU A 97 -7.63 -2.28 -0.65
C LEU A 97 -6.30 -1.60 -0.31
N GLY A 98 -6.28 -0.27 -0.17
CA GLY A 98 -5.15 0.51 0.32
C GLY A 98 -4.51 1.42 -0.72
N TRP A 99 -5.16 1.65 -1.87
CA TRP A 99 -4.76 2.73 -2.78
C TRP A 99 -5.10 4.10 -2.18
N ASP A 100 -4.21 5.06 -2.40
CA ASP A 100 -4.47 6.47 -2.17
C ASP A 100 -5.19 7.05 -3.39
N THR A 101 -6.50 7.27 -3.27
CA THR A 101 -7.29 7.79 -4.39
C THR A 101 -7.18 9.29 -4.61
N THR A 102 -6.42 9.98 -3.76
CA THR A 102 -6.03 11.38 -3.96
C THR A 102 -4.80 11.50 -4.86
N MET A 103 -4.05 10.41 -5.08
CA MET A 103 -2.81 10.39 -5.86
C MET A 103 -2.97 9.55 -7.13
N LYS A 104 -2.65 10.14 -8.29
CA LYS A 104 -2.81 9.51 -9.61
C LYS A 104 -1.60 9.74 -10.48
N LEU A 105 -1.27 8.78 -11.35
CA LEU A 105 -0.23 8.98 -12.35
C LEU A 105 -0.71 10.08 -13.32
N TYR A 106 0.07 11.14 -13.46
CA TYR A 106 -0.24 12.24 -14.36
C TYR A 106 0.18 11.89 -15.79
N GLN A 107 -0.77 11.84 -16.72
CA GLN A 107 -0.51 11.69 -18.14
C GLN A 107 -0.88 12.99 -18.85
N GLN A 108 0.06 13.57 -19.62
CA GLN A 108 -0.17 14.83 -20.33
C GLN A 108 -1.29 14.72 -21.39
N VAL A 109 -1.58 13.51 -21.86
CA VAL A 109 -2.64 13.26 -22.84
C VAL A 109 -3.98 13.16 -22.11
N GLY A 110 -4.75 14.25 -22.14
CA GLY A 110 -6.17 14.26 -21.73
C GLY A 110 -6.49 14.78 -20.33
N ALA A 111 -5.52 15.32 -19.58
CA ALA A 111 -5.71 15.95 -18.26
C ALA A 111 -6.40 15.08 -17.19
N SER A 112 -6.54 13.78 -17.43
CA SER A 112 -7.10 12.82 -16.47
C SER A 112 -5.98 11.89 -16.02
N GLY A 113 -5.63 11.96 -14.74
CA GLY A 113 -4.69 11.00 -14.16
C GLY A 113 -5.27 9.58 -14.17
N ILE A 114 -4.39 8.58 -14.22
CA ILE A 114 -4.76 7.16 -14.16
C ILE A 114 -4.34 6.62 -12.80
N TYR A 115 -5.23 5.88 -12.12
CA TYR A 115 -4.84 5.13 -10.92
C TYR A 115 -3.87 4.02 -11.31
N THR A 116 -2.83 3.76 -10.50
CA THR A 116 -1.89 2.67 -10.81
C THR A 116 -2.56 1.30 -10.94
N GLU A 117 -3.70 1.09 -10.28
CA GLU A 117 -4.52 -0.13 -10.41
C GLU A 117 -5.05 -0.36 -11.83
N ASN A 118 -5.25 0.72 -12.59
CA ASN A 118 -5.83 0.73 -13.95
C ASN A 118 -4.77 1.02 -15.02
N ALA A 119 -3.56 1.40 -14.61
CA ALA A 119 -2.47 1.58 -15.53
C ALA A 119 -2.00 0.19 -15.96
N SER A 120 -2.00 -0.07 -17.27
CA SER A 120 -1.13 -1.08 -17.88
C SER A 120 0.33 -0.60 -17.77
N TYR A 121 0.78 -0.33 -16.55
CA TYR A 121 2.13 0.06 -16.24
C TYR A 121 2.94 -1.24 -16.23
N GLU A 122 3.63 -1.52 -17.33
CA GLU A 122 4.75 -2.44 -17.28
C GLU A 122 5.69 -1.89 -16.20
N SER A 123 5.89 -2.65 -15.13
CA SER A 123 6.71 -2.24 -14.00
C SER A 123 8.10 -1.85 -14.51
N GLY A 124 8.31 -0.55 -14.75
CA GLY A 124 9.62 0.00 -15.02
C GLY A 124 10.51 -0.16 -13.80
N GLU A 125 11.79 0.18 -13.93
CA GLU A 125 12.69 0.27 -12.78
C GLU A 125 12.04 1.13 -11.69
N ILE A 126 12.16 0.75 -10.41
CA ILE A 126 11.61 1.46 -9.24
C ILE A 126 11.87 2.98 -9.32
N GLU A 127 13.05 3.33 -9.83
CA GLU A 127 13.51 4.69 -10.07
C GLU A 127 12.61 5.49 -11.04
N ALA A 128 12.01 4.83 -12.03
CA ALA A 128 11.08 5.44 -12.98
C ALA A 128 9.77 5.90 -12.30
N ILE A 129 9.34 5.22 -11.23
CA ILE A 129 8.12 5.56 -10.50
C ILE A 129 8.32 6.85 -9.69
N TYR A 130 9.49 7.01 -9.05
CA TYR A 130 9.86 8.25 -8.36
C TYR A 130 10.17 9.41 -9.32
N ARG A 131 10.43 9.13 -10.59
CA ARG A 131 10.60 10.16 -11.64
C ARG A 131 9.31 10.46 -12.39
N SER A 132 8.27 9.67 -12.18
CA SER A 132 6.97 9.89 -12.81
C SER A 132 6.29 11.13 -12.22
N HIS A 133 5.45 11.77 -13.02
CA HIS A 133 4.65 12.90 -12.56
C HIS A 133 3.33 12.37 -11.98
N TRP A 134 2.92 12.91 -10.84
CA TRP A 134 1.73 12.52 -10.12
C TRP A 134 0.82 13.72 -9.94
N ALA A 135 -0.47 13.52 -10.14
CA ALA A 135 -1.52 14.47 -9.78
C ALA A 135 -2.02 14.13 -8.38
N ILE A 136 -1.94 15.11 -7.47
CA ILE A 136 -2.30 14.96 -6.07
C ILE A 136 -3.43 15.94 -5.75
N ASP A 137 -4.52 15.40 -5.22
CA ASP A 137 -5.68 16.15 -4.76
C ASP A 137 -5.48 16.51 -3.27
N VAL A 138 -5.33 17.79 -2.97
CA VAL A 138 -5.07 18.32 -1.62
C VAL A 138 -6.29 19.10 -1.16
N ILE A 139 -6.78 18.81 0.05
CA ILE A 139 -7.90 19.53 0.64
C ILE A 139 -7.37 20.76 1.40
N VAL A 140 -7.70 21.96 0.92
CA VAL A 140 -7.38 23.24 1.55
C VAL A 140 -8.70 23.98 1.78
N ASP A 141 -9.01 24.34 3.03
CA ASP A 141 -10.23 25.08 3.39
C ASP A 141 -11.53 24.47 2.80
N SER A 142 -11.65 23.15 2.82
CA SER A 142 -12.76 22.37 2.22
C SER A 142 -12.87 22.41 0.69
N GLN A 143 -11.86 22.92 0.00
CA GLN A 143 -11.75 22.86 -1.46
C GLN A 143 -10.64 21.90 -1.88
N ILE A 144 -10.83 21.22 -3.01
CA ILE A 144 -9.82 20.33 -3.58
C ILE A 144 -8.95 21.16 -4.52
N GLU A 145 -7.67 21.27 -4.18
CA GLU A 145 -6.64 21.83 -5.03
C GLU A 145 -5.81 20.71 -5.66
N LYS A 146 -5.52 20.82 -6.96
CA LYS A 146 -4.71 19.83 -7.68
C LYS A 146 -3.27 20.28 -7.83
N TYR A 147 -2.34 19.42 -7.46
CA TYR A 147 -0.90 19.63 -7.59
C TYR A 147 -0.28 18.58 -8.47
N ILE A 148 0.67 18.97 -9.32
CA ILE A 148 1.45 18.05 -10.15
C ILE A 148 2.87 17.98 -9.59
N THR A 149 3.39 16.77 -9.35
CA THR A 149 4.79 16.59 -8.96
C THR A 149 5.70 16.89 -10.14
N VAL A 150 6.71 17.73 -9.94
CA VAL A 150 7.72 18.07 -10.94
C VAL A 150 8.92 17.13 -10.84
N ARG A 151 9.37 16.86 -9.61
CA ARG A 151 10.42 15.89 -9.33
C ARG A 151 10.40 15.43 -7.88
N THR A 152 11.01 14.29 -7.62
CA THR A 152 11.29 13.84 -6.27
C THR A 152 12.54 14.53 -5.73
N ILE A 153 12.39 15.23 -4.60
CA ILE A 153 13.49 15.87 -3.86
C ILE A 153 14.21 14.82 -3.01
N SER A 154 13.46 13.91 -2.39
CA SER A 154 14.03 12.81 -1.60
C SER A 154 13.16 11.56 -1.63
N ALA A 155 13.76 10.44 -2.06
CA ALA A 155 13.18 9.09 -2.03
C ALA A 155 13.93 8.16 -1.06
N MET A 156 14.94 8.67 -0.32
CA MET A 156 15.92 7.85 0.42
C MET A 156 15.31 6.89 1.44
N ARG A 157 14.07 7.11 1.87
CA ARG A 157 13.34 6.28 2.84
C ARG A 157 12.01 5.73 2.32
N ALA A 158 11.72 5.91 1.04
CA ALA A 158 10.43 5.58 0.45
C ALA A 158 10.08 4.08 0.51
N ALA A 159 11.08 3.22 0.67
CA ALA A 159 10.94 1.77 0.82
C ALA A 159 11.04 1.29 2.29
N GLU A 160 11.34 2.17 3.24
CA GLU A 160 11.53 1.77 4.64
C GLU A 160 10.20 1.36 5.27
N THR A 161 10.16 0.16 5.84
CA THR A 161 8.98 -0.36 6.58
C THR A 161 9.12 -0.14 8.09
N CYS A 162 10.29 0.31 8.54
CA CYS A 162 10.64 0.47 9.94
C CYS A 162 11.19 1.90 10.15
N GLY A 163 10.32 2.90 10.05
CA GLY A 163 10.69 4.32 10.11
C GLY A 163 9.61 5.21 9.50
N ARG A 164 9.75 6.53 9.61
CA ARG A 164 8.90 7.47 8.85
C ARG A 164 9.34 7.41 7.40
N SER A 165 8.80 6.44 6.65
CA SER A 165 8.92 6.40 5.20
C SER A 165 8.31 7.68 4.67
N THR A 166 9.15 8.55 4.08
CA THR A 166 8.72 9.86 3.60
C THR A 166 9.32 10.08 2.23
N VAL A 167 8.46 10.44 1.29
CA VAL A 167 8.84 10.91 -0.03
C VAL A 167 8.54 12.40 -0.08
N ILE A 168 9.51 13.19 -0.52
CA ILE A 168 9.35 14.64 -0.65
C ILE A 168 9.33 14.97 -2.13
N PHE A 169 8.26 15.60 -2.58
CA PHE A 169 8.09 16.05 -3.95
C PHE A 169 8.19 17.57 -4.04
N GLU A 170 8.81 18.05 -5.11
CA GLU A 170 8.58 19.40 -5.61
C GLU A 170 7.28 19.37 -6.42
N VAL A 171 6.35 20.30 -6.15
CA VAL A 171 5.02 20.31 -6.77
C VAL A 171 4.67 21.70 -7.31
N VAL A 172 3.83 21.73 -8.34
CA VAL A 172 3.25 22.96 -8.91
C VAL A 172 1.73 22.81 -8.93
N LYS A 173 1.01 23.90 -8.67
CA LYS A 173 -0.46 23.92 -8.77
C LYS A 173 -0.88 23.77 -10.23
N LEU A 174 -1.78 22.84 -10.52
CA LEU A 174 -2.20 22.52 -11.89
C LEU A 174 -2.74 23.76 -12.63
N ALA A 175 -3.49 24.61 -11.93
CA ALA A 175 -4.05 25.84 -12.49
C ALA A 175 -2.97 26.81 -12.99
N ASP A 176 -1.79 26.83 -12.37
CA ASP A 176 -0.70 27.72 -12.78
C ASP A 176 0.11 27.11 -13.93
N LEU A 177 0.25 25.78 -13.95
CA LEU A 177 0.84 25.05 -15.07
C LEU A 177 0.05 25.27 -16.37
N LEU A 178 -1.28 25.27 -16.30
CA LEU A 178 -2.15 25.45 -17.47
C LEU A 178 -2.11 26.88 -18.02
N LYS A 179 -1.98 27.90 -17.17
CA LYS A 179 -1.87 29.31 -17.61
C LYS A 179 -0.61 29.55 -18.44
N HIS A 180 0.52 28.96 -18.04
CA HIS A 180 1.78 29.12 -18.75
C HIS A 180 1.88 28.28 -20.03
N GLY A 181 1.07 27.23 -20.18
CA GLY A 181 0.99 26.43 -21.41
C GLY A 181 0.25 27.13 -22.56
N SER A 182 -0.66 28.07 -22.25
CA SER A 182 -1.43 28.84 -23.23
C SER A 182 -0.70 30.06 -23.80
N ASP A 183 0.36 30.53 -23.14
CA ASP A 183 1.13 31.71 -23.56
C ASP A 183 2.29 31.37 -24.52
N ALA A 184 2.46 30.08 -24.85
CA ALA A 184 3.52 29.56 -25.73
C ALA A 184 3.01 29.14 -27.13
N GLY A 185 1.80 29.58 -27.52
CA GLY A 185 1.15 29.29 -28.81
C GLY A 185 1.13 30.48 -29.75
#